data_AF-A0A949CU21-F1
#
_entry.id   AF-A0A949CU21-F1
#
_cell.length_a   1.000
_cell.length_b   1.000
_cell.length_c   1.000
_cell.angle_alpha   90.00
_cell.angle_beta   90.00
_cell.angle_gamma   90.00
#
_symmetry.space_group_name_H-M   'P 1'
#
loop_
_entity.id
_entity.type
_entity.pdbx_description
1 polymer ?
#
loop_
_entity_poly.entity_id
_entity_poly.type
_entity_poly.pdbx_seq_one_letter_code
_entity_poly.pdbx_strand_id
1 'polypeptide(L)'
;MTELITQFNQAQKLIYTKSNLRRAFPEFDDTEIVAIQLQDHLVVVVRNDGTEQTYDRQLVKAAYQQFTFRLKDFFSYLGPNYRGPSIWRNNAYIMFKGWHYNHKLGYLSQAAQMQRAWADKFIHISDRTKLVQLLQSDQTDLGHLVAPDGFHEINDAIDFDAPEPESDVEASGLQELQTSPYCSCGSFQRQLENLSEFQAEIEGYKPWCIHLTWMQRYRQLLVKRGEVRSQCRGQLAEHAVAWWYAPPEGKSDEGRFVVLYTKQGSMASLKSWRTYKPKEVFTQKHVWDLFDNMLDNGFVPFPGTSLPQLKNAWKTPAKSM
;
A
#
# COMPACT_ATOMS: atom_id res chain seq x y z
N MET A 1 30.40 -16.66 27.31
CA MET A 1 30.98 -16.95 25.98
C MET A 1 30.16 -16.16 24.99
N THR A 2 30.80 -15.24 24.28
CA THR A 2 30.20 -14.37 23.27
C THR A 2 29.98 -15.21 22.02
N GLU A 3 28.74 -15.36 21.55
CA GLU A 3 28.44 -16.17 20.36
C GLU A 3 28.65 -15.30 19.12
N LEU A 4 29.60 -15.70 18.25
CA LEU A 4 29.86 -15.05 16.98
C LEU A 4 29.14 -15.80 15.86
N ILE A 5 28.16 -15.17 15.24
CA ILE A 5 27.40 -15.72 14.12
C ILE A 5 27.98 -15.15 12.82
N THR A 6 28.64 -16.01 12.04
CA THR A 6 29.24 -15.67 10.74
C THR A 6 28.39 -16.13 9.56
N GLN A 7 27.49 -17.10 9.77
CA GLN A 7 26.57 -17.61 8.76
C GLN A 7 25.14 -17.25 9.13
N PHE A 8 24.51 -16.40 8.32
CA PHE A 8 23.15 -15.94 8.55
C PHE A 8 22.12 -16.95 8.04
N ASN A 9 21.06 -17.15 8.82
CA ASN A 9 19.83 -17.76 8.34
C ASN A 9 19.08 -16.82 7.35
N GLN A 10 17.94 -17.22 6.80
CA GLN A 10 17.23 -16.43 5.79
C GLN A 10 16.68 -15.11 6.37
N ALA A 11 16.14 -15.11 7.58
CA ALA A 11 15.67 -13.87 8.23
C ALA A 11 16.83 -12.89 8.46
N GLN A 12 17.95 -13.37 9.01
CA GLN A 12 19.14 -12.58 9.27
C GLN A 12 19.74 -12.00 7.99
N LYS A 13 19.75 -12.75 6.87
CA LYS A 13 20.17 -12.23 5.55
C LYS A 13 19.31 -11.06 5.06
N LEU A 14 18.03 -11.03 5.44
CA LEU A 14 17.10 -9.95 5.06
C LEU A 14 17.20 -8.74 6.00
N ILE A 15 17.48 -8.98 7.28
CA ILE A 15 17.58 -7.94 8.31
C ILE A 15 18.96 -7.25 8.27
N TYR A 16 20.05 -8.02 8.27
CA TYR A 16 21.41 -7.51 8.38
C TYR A 16 22.05 -7.30 7.01
N THR A 17 21.58 -6.26 6.34
CA THR A 17 22.08 -5.86 5.02
C THR A 17 22.71 -4.48 5.08
N LYS A 18 23.63 -4.19 4.14
CA LYS A 18 24.20 -2.85 3.94
C LYS A 18 23.11 -1.76 3.86
N SER A 19 22.00 -2.07 3.18
CA SER A 19 20.90 -1.12 3.03
C SER A 19 20.16 -0.85 4.34
N ASN A 20 19.98 -1.84 5.22
CA ASN A 20 19.35 -1.61 6.52
C ASN A 20 20.30 -0.94 7.51
N LEU A 21 21.60 -1.22 7.43
CA LEU A 21 22.63 -0.49 8.17
C LEU A 21 22.62 1.00 7.79
N ARG A 22 22.65 1.34 6.49
CA ARG A 22 22.53 2.73 6.03
C ARG A 22 21.24 3.41 6.48
N ARG A 23 20.13 2.67 6.57
CA ARG A 23 18.85 3.22 7.07
C ARG A 23 18.88 3.47 8.58
N ALA A 24 19.53 2.60 9.35
CA ALA A 24 19.68 2.74 10.79
C ALA A 24 20.70 3.84 11.15
N PHE A 25 21.75 4.00 10.35
CA PHE A 25 22.88 4.87 10.61
C PHE A 25 23.19 5.72 9.35
N PRO A 26 22.76 6.99 9.30
CA PRO A 26 22.94 7.84 8.12
C PRO A 26 24.40 8.04 7.68
N GLU A 27 25.32 8.06 8.63
CA GLU A 27 26.77 8.19 8.41
C GLU A 27 27.45 6.86 8.06
N PHE A 28 26.68 5.78 7.87
CA PHE A 28 27.23 4.47 7.52
C PHE A 28 27.81 4.48 6.10
N ASP A 29 29.12 4.34 6.04
CA ASP A 29 29.85 4.04 4.82
C ASP A 29 29.63 2.57 4.43
N ASP A 30 29.15 2.27 3.22
CA ASP A 30 28.90 0.90 2.75
C ASP A 30 29.99 0.36 1.79
N THR A 31 31.09 1.11 1.64
CA THR A 31 32.24 0.75 0.82
C THR A 31 33.17 -0.24 1.53
N GLU A 32 33.92 -1.03 0.76
CA GLU A 32 35.00 -1.89 1.31
C GLU A 32 34.60 -2.88 2.43
N ILE A 33 33.32 -3.27 2.50
CA ILE A 33 32.84 -4.27 3.46
C ILE A 33 33.14 -5.68 2.94
N VAL A 34 33.87 -6.46 3.73
CA VAL A 34 34.13 -7.90 3.50
C VAL A 34 32.99 -8.74 4.03
N ALA A 35 32.57 -8.48 5.27
CA ALA A 35 31.60 -9.31 5.96
C ALA A 35 30.73 -8.49 6.93
N ILE A 36 29.52 -9.00 7.17
CA ILE A 36 28.64 -8.57 8.24
C ILE A 36 28.42 -9.80 9.11
N GLN A 37 28.66 -9.67 10.41
CA GLN A 37 28.57 -10.75 11.40
C GLN A 37 27.74 -10.27 12.58
N LEU A 38 27.29 -11.19 13.44
CA LEU A 38 26.56 -10.84 14.67
C LEU A 38 27.36 -11.32 15.88
N GLN A 39 27.46 -10.46 16.89
CA GLN A 39 28.08 -10.78 18.17
C GLN A 39 27.18 -10.25 19.28
N ASP A 40 26.49 -11.16 19.97
CA ASP A 40 25.46 -10.83 20.97
C ASP A 40 24.44 -9.79 20.47
N HIS A 41 24.51 -8.56 20.99
CA HIS A 41 23.64 -7.42 20.70
C HIS A 41 24.20 -6.47 19.63
N LEU A 42 25.31 -6.85 18.99
CA LEU A 42 26.02 -6.04 18.01
C LEU A 42 26.00 -6.69 16.63
N VAL A 43 25.92 -5.83 15.62
CA VAL A 43 26.26 -6.14 14.23
C VAL A 43 27.69 -5.70 14.00
N VAL A 44 28.57 -6.63 13.66
CA VAL A 44 29.98 -6.37 13.39
C VAL A 44 30.19 -6.30 11.88
N VAL A 45 30.66 -5.15 11.40
CA VAL A 45 31.01 -4.92 10.00
C VAL A 45 32.52 -4.98 9.87
N VAL A 46 33.01 -5.96 9.12
CA VAL A 46 34.44 -6.17 8.86
C VAL A 46 34.79 -5.56 7.50
N ARG A 47 35.80 -4.69 7.47
CA ARG A 47 36.28 -4.00 6.27
C ARG A 47 37.44 -4.76 5.60
N ASN A 48 37.78 -4.37 4.37
CA ASN A 48 38.86 -4.97 3.57
C ASN A 48 40.24 -4.83 4.23
N ASP A 49 40.45 -3.77 4.99
CA ASP A 49 41.67 -3.52 5.75
C ASP A 49 41.74 -4.30 7.08
N GLY A 50 40.70 -5.08 7.39
CA GLY A 50 40.58 -5.85 8.62
C GLY A 50 40.03 -5.05 9.81
N THR A 51 39.68 -3.78 9.64
CA THR A 51 39.05 -2.99 10.70
C THR A 51 37.60 -3.44 10.95
N GLU A 52 37.18 -3.35 12.20
CA GLU A 52 35.83 -3.71 12.63
C GLU A 52 35.08 -2.48 13.14
N GLN A 53 33.81 -2.40 12.74
CA GLN A 53 32.88 -1.41 13.25
C GLN A 53 31.65 -2.12 13.80
N THR A 54 31.20 -1.69 14.98
CA THR A 54 30.08 -2.30 15.67
C THR A 54 28.87 -1.38 15.67
N TYR A 55 27.70 -1.96 15.46
CA TYR A 55 26.42 -1.26 15.37
C TYR A 55 25.40 -1.95 16.26
N ASP A 56 24.48 -1.18 16.83
CA ASP A 56 23.39 -1.73 17.63
C ASP A 56 22.44 -2.57 16.76
N ARG A 57 22.31 -3.85 17.11
CA ARG A 57 21.47 -4.83 16.43
C ARG A 57 19.98 -4.45 16.46
N GLN A 58 19.50 -3.83 17.54
CA GLN A 58 18.11 -3.40 17.66
C GLN A 58 17.76 -2.27 16.68
N LEU A 59 18.68 -1.33 16.47
CA LEU A 59 18.47 -0.25 15.50
C LEU A 59 18.37 -0.78 14.07
N VAL A 60 19.14 -1.80 13.71
CA VAL A 60 19.06 -2.45 12.38
C VAL A 60 17.75 -3.23 12.21
N LYS A 61 17.30 -3.95 13.25
CA LYS A 61 15.98 -4.62 13.26
C LYS A 61 14.84 -3.60 13.06
N ALA A 62 14.88 -2.50 13.80
CA ALA A 62 13.91 -1.43 13.69
C ALA A 62 13.91 -0.80 12.28
N ALA A 63 15.10 -0.55 11.70
CA ALA A 63 15.21 -0.02 10.34
C ALA A 63 14.65 -0.99 9.28
N TYR A 64 14.86 -2.30 9.44
CA TYR A 64 14.25 -3.32 8.59
C TYR A 64 12.71 -3.27 8.66
N GLN A 65 12.14 -3.25 9.88
CA GLN A 65 10.69 -3.20 10.07
C GLN A 65 10.10 -1.89 9.55
N GLN A 66 10.70 -0.75 9.88
CA GLN A 66 10.27 0.57 9.39
C GLN A 66 10.26 0.63 7.87
N PHE A 67 11.31 0.12 7.20
CA PHE A 67 11.35 0.08 5.75
C PHE A 67 10.30 -0.88 5.18
N THR A 68 10.19 -2.09 5.73
CA THR A 68 9.28 -3.13 5.23
C THR A 68 7.82 -2.72 5.41
N PHE A 69 7.49 -2.02 6.49
CA PHE A 69 6.14 -1.63 6.89
C PHE A 69 5.81 -0.17 6.55
N ARG A 70 6.69 0.53 5.84
CA ARG A 70 6.50 1.96 5.51
C ARG A 70 5.17 2.21 4.80
N LEU A 71 4.65 3.42 4.96
CA LEU A 71 3.51 3.89 4.17
C LEU A 71 4.02 4.52 2.87
N LYS A 72 3.46 4.09 1.73
CA LYS A 72 3.67 4.73 0.43
C LYS A 72 2.75 5.92 0.23
N ASP A 73 3.07 6.76 -0.74
CA ASP A 73 2.18 7.83 -1.17
C ASP A 73 0.82 7.30 -1.63
N PHE A 74 -0.17 8.18 -1.67
CA PHE A 74 -1.55 7.83 -1.97
C PHE A 74 -1.73 7.17 -3.35
N PHE A 75 -0.94 7.53 -4.36
CA PHE A 75 -1.16 7.07 -5.73
C PHE A 75 -0.43 5.77 -6.07
N SER A 76 0.53 5.34 -5.24
CA SER A 76 1.35 4.14 -5.44
C SER A 76 0.57 2.86 -5.74
N TYR A 77 -0.68 2.73 -5.25
CA TYR A 77 -1.48 1.52 -5.37
C TYR A 77 -2.91 1.75 -5.89
N LEU A 78 -3.13 2.88 -6.56
CA LEU A 78 -4.39 3.13 -7.26
C LEU A 78 -4.35 2.58 -8.67
N GLY A 79 -5.48 2.03 -9.10
CA GLY A 79 -5.73 1.64 -10.48
C GLY A 79 -6.15 2.84 -11.35
N PRO A 80 -6.44 2.58 -12.64
CA PRO A 80 -6.90 3.60 -13.58
C PRO A 80 -8.08 4.41 -13.03
N ASN A 81 -8.13 5.71 -13.35
CA ASN A 81 -9.21 6.63 -12.92
C ASN A 81 -9.38 6.73 -11.40
N TYR A 82 -8.29 6.59 -10.65
CA TYR A 82 -8.21 6.67 -9.20
C TYR A 82 -8.97 5.54 -8.50
N ARG A 83 -9.09 4.40 -9.18
CA ARG A 83 -9.75 3.22 -8.64
C ARG A 83 -8.94 2.70 -7.44
N GLY A 84 -9.60 2.56 -6.29
CA GLY A 84 -9.02 1.89 -5.15
C GLY A 84 -8.87 0.38 -5.37
N PRO A 85 -8.41 -0.36 -4.35
CA PRO A 85 -8.39 -1.81 -4.37
C PRO A 85 -9.78 -2.39 -4.70
N SER A 86 -9.83 -3.34 -5.64
CA SER A 86 -11.06 -4.02 -6.02
C SER A 86 -11.30 -5.20 -5.11
N ILE A 87 -12.52 -5.35 -4.59
CA ILE A 87 -12.93 -6.55 -3.86
C ILE A 87 -12.81 -7.76 -4.79
N TRP A 88 -12.23 -8.84 -4.28
CA TRP A 88 -12.25 -10.16 -4.90
C TRP A 88 -13.07 -11.11 -4.02
N ARG A 89 -12.56 -12.29 -3.70
CA ARG A 89 -13.26 -13.34 -2.93
C ARG A 89 -12.66 -13.46 -1.54
N ASN A 90 -13.43 -14.02 -0.61
CA ASN A 90 -12.93 -14.51 0.68
C ASN A 90 -12.15 -13.46 1.49
N ASN A 91 -12.70 -12.24 1.58
CA ASN A 91 -12.08 -11.08 2.23
C ASN A 91 -10.73 -10.62 1.62
N ALA A 92 -10.46 -10.98 0.37
CA ALA A 92 -9.30 -10.52 -0.36
C ALA A 92 -9.63 -9.46 -1.40
N TYR A 93 -8.62 -8.68 -1.74
CA TYR A 93 -8.68 -7.53 -2.63
C TYR A 93 -7.55 -7.61 -3.65
N ILE A 94 -7.84 -7.12 -4.85
CA ILE A 94 -6.83 -6.85 -5.86
C ILE A 94 -6.37 -5.43 -5.66
N MET A 95 -5.11 -5.29 -5.28
CA MET A 95 -4.44 -4.01 -5.16
C MET A 95 -3.62 -3.74 -6.42
N PHE A 96 -3.89 -2.61 -7.07
CA PHE A 96 -3.22 -2.24 -8.31
C PHE A 96 -1.80 -1.72 -8.03
N LYS A 97 -0.95 -1.72 -9.06
CA LYS A 97 0.27 -0.89 -9.10
C LYS A 97 -0.07 0.46 -9.72
N GLY A 98 0.36 1.57 -9.13
CA GLY A 98 0.08 2.94 -9.55
C GLY A 98 0.68 3.37 -10.90
N TRP A 99 0.71 2.51 -11.91
CA TRP A 99 1.37 2.77 -13.20
C TRP A 99 0.90 4.05 -13.89
N HIS A 100 -0.40 4.37 -13.77
CA HIS A 100 -0.97 5.63 -14.28
C HIS A 100 -0.38 6.89 -13.66
N TYR A 101 0.23 6.77 -12.47
CA TYR A 101 0.58 7.87 -11.59
C TYR A 101 2.08 8.08 -11.38
N ASN A 102 2.89 7.19 -11.95
CA ASN A 102 4.35 7.23 -11.78
C ASN A 102 5.01 8.39 -12.57
N HIS A 103 4.49 8.71 -13.76
CA HIS A 103 4.94 9.83 -14.59
C HIS A 103 3.85 10.25 -15.57
N LYS A 104 4.00 11.40 -16.23
CA LYS A 104 2.96 12.01 -17.09
C LYS A 104 2.39 11.07 -18.16
N LEU A 105 3.24 10.23 -18.74
CA LEU A 105 2.87 9.26 -19.78
C LEU A 105 2.70 7.84 -19.22
N GLY A 106 2.67 7.66 -17.90
CA GLY A 106 2.58 6.34 -17.26
C GLY A 106 1.32 5.56 -17.67
N TYR A 107 0.24 6.29 -17.95
CA TYR A 107 -1.01 5.72 -18.48
C TYR A 107 -0.88 5.06 -19.86
N LEU A 108 0.21 5.33 -20.61
CA LEU A 108 0.52 4.72 -21.89
C LEU A 108 1.38 3.46 -21.76
N SER A 109 1.98 3.20 -20.59
CA SER A 109 2.76 1.98 -20.37
C SER A 109 1.92 0.72 -20.62
N GLN A 110 2.56 -0.35 -21.09
CA GLN A 110 1.88 -1.63 -21.35
C GLN A 110 1.16 -2.14 -20.10
N ALA A 111 1.81 -2.07 -18.93
CA ALA A 111 1.22 -2.47 -17.66
C ALA A 111 -0.03 -1.63 -17.29
N ALA A 112 0.00 -0.31 -17.50
CA ALA A 112 -1.17 0.55 -17.28
C ALA A 112 -2.34 0.23 -18.23
N GLN A 113 -2.04 -0.05 -19.50
CA GLN A 113 -3.05 -0.43 -20.49
C GLN A 113 -3.68 -1.78 -20.13
N MET A 114 -2.86 -2.76 -19.71
CA MET A 114 -3.32 -4.07 -19.29
C MET A 114 -4.15 -3.99 -18.01
N GLN A 115 -3.74 -3.20 -17.01
CA GLN A 115 -4.55 -2.97 -15.82
C GLN A 115 -5.92 -2.40 -16.18
N ARG A 116 -5.99 -1.46 -17.13
CA ARG A 116 -7.27 -0.93 -17.62
C ARG A 116 -8.12 -2.02 -18.29
N ALA A 117 -7.50 -2.89 -19.08
CA ALA A 117 -8.20 -3.97 -19.78
C ALA A 117 -8.71 -5.09 -18.84
N TRP A 118 -8.09 -5.26 -17.67
CA TRP A 118 -8.36 -6.33 -16.72
C TRP A 118 -9.07 -5.90 -15.43
N ALA A 119 -9.10 -4.61 -15.09
CA ALA A 119 -9.57 -4.11 -13.79
C ALA A 119 -10.95 -4.64 -13.37
N ASP A 120 -11.86 -4.83 -14.32
CA ASP A 120 -13.22 -5.34 -14.09
C ASP A 120 -13.36 -6.86 -14.31
N LYS A 121 -12.31 -7.52 -14.81
CA LYS A 121 -12.34 -8.95 -15.21
C LYS A 121 -11.76 -9.89 -14.17
N PHE A 122 -10.94 -9.40 -13.25
CA PHE A 122 -10.29 -10.24 -12.24
C PHE A 122 -11.27 -11.02 -11.36
N ILE A 123 -12.49 -10.50 -11.15
CA ILE A 123 -13.54 -11.17 -10.37
C ILE A 123 -13.99 -12.51 -10.98
N HIS A 124 -13.80 -12.69 -12.29
CA HIS A 124 -14.13 -13.92 -13.01
C HIS A 124 -13.06 -15.01 -12.87
N ILE A 125 -11.90 -14.70 -12.29
CA ILE A 125 -10.87 -15.69 -12.00
C ILE A 125 -11.12 -16.21 -10.59
N SER A 126 -11.60 -17.46 -10.48
CA SER A 126 -11.88 -18.11 -9.18
C SER A 126 -10.62 -18.70 -8.54
N ASP A 127 -9.66 -19.13 -9.36
CA ASP A 127 -8.43 -19.77 -8.90
C ASP A 127 -7.42 -18.72 -8.41
N ARG A 128 -7.05 -18.81 -7.13
CA ARG A 128 -6.10 -17.90 -6.48
C ARG A 128 -4.73 -17.91 -7.16
N THR A 129 -4.21 -19.09 -7.49
CA THR A 129 -2.87 -19.25 -8.06
C THR A 129 -2.81 -18.63 -9.45
N LYS A 130 -3.81 -18.89 -10.30
CA LYS A 130 -3.94 -18.28 -11.63
C LYS A 130 -4.07 -16.76 -11.53
N LEU A 131 -4.85 -16.26 -10.56
CA LEU A 131 -4.96 -14.83 -10.33
C LEU A 131 -3.63 -14.21 -9.92
N VAL A 132 -2.93 -14.80 -8.95
CA VAL A 132 -1.62 -14.31 -8.49
C VAL A 132 -0.60 -14.31 -9.64
N GLN A 133 -0.55 -15.39 -10.42
CA GLN A 133 0.32 -15.47 -11.60
C GLN A 133 -0.02 -14.37 -12.62
N LEU A 134 -1.30 -14.14 -12.92
CA LEU A 134 -1.70 -13.05 -13.81
C LEU A 134 -1.35 -11.67 -13.24
N LEU A 135 -1.45 -11.47 -11.93
CA LEU A 135 -1.15 -10.18 -11.29
C LEU A 135 0.35 -9.89 -11.24
N GLN A 136 1.20 -10.92 -11.18
CA GLN A 136 2.62 -10.77 -10.78
C GLN A 136 3.62 -11.43 -11.71
N SER A 137 3.20 -11.96 -12.86
CA SER A 137 4.14 -12.46 -13.85
C SER A 137 4.99 -11.31 -14.43
N ASP A 138 6.20 -11.65 -14.86
CA ASP A 138 7.13 -10.72 -15.50
C ASP A 138 6.55 -10.05 -16.76
N GLN A 139 5.52 -10.66 -17.37
CA GLN A 139 4.86 -10.13 -18.56
C GLN A 139 3.75 -9.12 -18.27
N THR A 140 3.14 -9.19 -17.09
CA THR A 140 1.88 -8.49 -16.80
C THR A 140 2.04 -7.42 -15.74
N ASP A 141 2.67 -7.78 -14.62
CA ASP A 141 2.94 -6.94 -13.46
C ASP A 141 1.81 -5.94 -13.07
N LEU A 142 0.61 -6.48 -12.88
CA LEU A 142 -0.63 -5.72 -12.73
C LEU A 142 -0.97 -5.36 -11.29
N GLY A 143 -0.45 -6.07 -10.28
CA GLY A 143 -0.87 -5.83 -8.91
C GLY A 143 -0.47 -6.88 -7.90
N HIS A 144 -1.17 -6.86 -6.78
CA HIS A 144 -1.01 -7.81 -5.68
C HIS A 144 -2.37 -8.26 -5.18
N LEU A 145 -2.47 -9.53 -4.80
CA LEU A 145 -3.58 -10.05 -4.03
C LEU A 145 -3.28 -9.79 -2.56
N VAL A 146 -4.21 -9.13 -1.85
CA VAL A 146 -4.07 -8.78 -0.44
C VAL A 146 -5.31 -9.22 0.34
N ALA A 147 -5.13 -9.82 1.50
CA ALA A 147 -6.20 -10.12 2.44
C ALA A 147 -5.75 -9.60 3.82
N PRO A 148 -6.05 -8.33 4.16
CA PRO A 148 -5.47 -7.70 5.33
C PRO A 148 -5.86 -8.37 6.66
N ASP A 149 -7.03 -9.01 6.68
CA ASP A 149 -7.54 -9.74 7.85
C ASP A 149 -7.52 -11.26 7.63
N GLY A 150 -6.74 -11.72 6.65
CA GLY A 150 -6.71 -13.11 6.21
C GLY A 150 -7.85 -13.49 5.27
N PHE A 151 -7.79 -14.72 4.78
CA PHE A 151 -8.85 -15.29 3.95
C PHE A 151 -9.96 -15.84 4.85
N HIS A 152 -11.21 -15.53 4.51
CA HIS A 152 -12.38 -16.09 5.19
C HIS A 152 -13.13 -17.00 4.22
N GLU A 153 -13.49 -18.20 4.70
CA GLU A 153 -14.54 -18.98 4.06
C GLU A 153 -15.84 -18.19 4.23
N ILE A 154 -16.43 -17.79 3.10
CA ILE A 154 -17.87 -17.65 3.07
C ILE A 154 -18.30 -19.12 3.01
N ASN A 155 -18.66 -19.71 4.16
CA ASN A 155 -19.28 -21.04 4.18
C ASN A 155 -20.28 -21.07 3.02
N ASP A 156 -20.13 -22.08 2.16
CA ASP A 156 -20.96 -22.30 1.00
C ASP A 156 -22.41 -22.00 1.33
N ALA A 157 -23.08 -21.31 0.39
CA ALA A 157 -24.47 -20.85 0.45
C ALA A 157 -25.24 -21.40 1.65
N ILE A 158 -25.63 -20.53 2.59
CA ILE A 158 -26.54 -20.91 3.69
C ILE A 158 -27.73 -21.62 3.03
N ASP A 159 -27.74 -22.94 3.12
CA ASP A 159 -28.82 -23.78 2.66
C ASP A 159 -29.86 -23.71 3.76
N PHE A 160 -30.85 -22.83 3.58
CA PHE A 160 -31.94 -22.67 4.53
C PHE A 160 -32.81 -23.93 4.65
N ASP A 161 -32.63 -24.90 3.75
CA ASP A 161 -33.34 -26.17 3.71
C ASP A 161 -32.47 -27.36 4.21
N ALA A 162 -31.20 -27.12 4.57
CA ALA A 162 -30.35 -28.16 5.13
C ALA A 162 -30.79 -28.49 6.58
N PRO A 163 -30.93 -29.79 6.95
CA PRO A 163 -31.16 -30.18 8.32
C PRO A 163 -30.00 -29.69 9.21
N GLU A 164 -30.30 -29.32 10.46
CA GLU A 164 -29.29 -28.82 11.41
C GLU A 164 -28.06 -29.73 11.41
N PRO A 165 -26.84 -29.18 11.30
CA PRO A 165 -25.65 -30.00 11.18
C PRO A 165 -25.49 -30.83 12.46
N GLU A 166 -25.55 -32.16 12.31
CA GLU A 166 -25.12 -33.08 13.35
C GLU A 166 -23.66 -32.79 13.65
N SER A 167 -23.38 -32.48 14.91
CA SER A 167 -22.17 -31.82 15.40
C SER A 167 -20.90 -32.66 15.39
N ASP A 168 -20.78 -33.70 14.58
CA ASP A 168 -19.66 -34.66 14.67
C ASP A 168 -19.26 -35.29 13.32
N VAL A 169 -19.17 -34.49 12.25
CA VAL A 169 -18.52 -34.96 11.00
C VAL A 169 -17.06 -34.50 11.00
N GLU A 170 -16.15 -35.44 11.26
CA GLU A 170 -14.70 -35.28 11.09
C GLU A 170 -14.39 -34.68 9.72
N ALA A 171 -13.97 -33.41 9.71
CA ALA A 171 -13.56 -32.70 8.51
C ALA A 171 -12.24 -33.28 7.98
N SER A 172 -12.34 -34.36 7.21
CA SER A 172 -11.22 -34.93 6.47
C SER A 172 -10.78 -33.97 5.36
N GLY A 173 -9.66 -33.26 5.58
CA GLY A 173 -8.84 -32.68 4.50
C GLY A 173 -9.03 -31.21 4.16
N LEU A 174 -9.57 -30.38 5.06
CA LEU A 174 -9.62 -28.93 4.83
C LEU A 174 -8.23 -28.29 5.02
N GLN A 175 -7.74 -27.66 3.95
CA GLN A 175 -6.56 -26.81 3.98
C GLN A 175 -6.85 -25.65 4.95
N GLU A 176 -6.20 -25.62 6.12
CA GLU A 176 -6.36 -24.54 7.10
C GLU A 176 -6.28 -23.17 6.40
N LEU A 177 -7.40 -22.46 6.35
CA LEU A 177 -7.46 -21.15 5.73
C LEU A 177 -6.66 -20.17 6.59
N GLN A 178 -5.74 -19.46 5.94
CA GLN A 178 -4.89 -18.47 6.59
C GLN A 178 -5.75 -17.31 7.12
N THR A 179 -6.10 -17.34 8.41
CA THR A 179 -6.83 -16.29 9.15
C THR A 179 -5.95 -15.08 9.49
N SER A 180 -4.64 -15.19 9.26
CA SER A 180 -3.69 -14.10 9.43
C SER A 180 -3.58 -13.25 8.15
N PRO A 181 -3.13 -11.99 8.25
CA PRO A 181 -2.92 -11.13 7.08
C PRO A 181 -2.15 -11.85 5.97
N TYR A 182 -2.49 -11.54 4.72
CA TYR A 182 -1.84 -12.11 3.54
C TYR A 182 -1.57 -11.04 2.48
N CYS A 183 -0.42 -11.15 1.83
CA CYS A 183 -0.13 -10.43 0.59
C CYS A 183 0.71 -11.30 -0.33
N SER A 184 0.34 -11.41 -1.60
CA SER A 184 1.10 -12.21 -2.55
C SER A 184 2.44 -11.60 -2.97
N CYS A 185 2.83 -10.42 -2.47
CA CYS A 185 4.13 -9.85 -2.84
C CYS A 185 5.30 -10.67 -2.30
N GLY A 186 6.38 -10.76 -3.08
CA GLY A 186 7.55 -11.57 -2.69
C GLY A 186 8.19 -11.16 -1.36
N SER A 187 8.10 -9.88 -0.97
CA SER A 187 8.58 -9.44 0.34
C SER A 187 7.80 -10.04 1.50
N PHE A 188 6.48 -10.21 1.35
CA PHE A 188 5.62 -10.80 2.37
C PHE A 188 5.75 -12.34 2.36
N GLN A 189 5.75 -12.95 1.18
CA GLN A 189 5.90 -14.41 1.06
C GLN A 189 7.20 -14.91 1.68
N ARG A 190 8.33 -14.21 1.45
CA ARG A 190 9.60 -14.55 2.12
C ARG A 190 9.54 -14.46 3.66
N GLN A 191 8.77 -13.53 4.20
CA GLN A 191 8.59 -13.45 5.66
C GLN A 191 7.74 -14.60 6.18
N LEU A 192 6.70 -14.99 5.42
CA LEU A 192 5.82 -16.09 5.77
C LEU A 192 6.55 -17.43 5.72
N GLU A 193 7.33 -17.67 4.66
CA GLU A 193 8.13 -18.89 4.46
C GLU A 193 9.20 -19.09 5.53
N ASN A 194 9.74 -17.99 6.09
CA ASN A 194 10.83 -18.01 7.07
C ASN A 194 10.37 -17.47 8.44
N LEU A 195 9.08 -17.60 8.78
CA LEU A 195 8.47 -16.95 9.94
C LEU A 195 9.15 -17.33 11.26
N SER A 196 9.49 -18.61 11.45
CA SER A 196 10.16 -19.08 12.67
C SER A 196 11.52 -18.41 12.89
N GLU A 197 12.30 -18.21 11.83
CA GLU A 197 13.58 -17.51 11.88
C GLU A 197 13.40 -16.02 12.20
N PHE A 198 12.37 -15.39 11.62
CA PHE A 198 12.03 -14.01 11.95
C PHE A 198 11.58 -13.85 13.40
N GLN A 199 10.81 -14.78 13.94
CA GLN A 199 10.35 -14.76 15.34
C GLN A 199 11.49 -15.03 16.33
N ALA A 200 12.44 -15.88 15.96
CA ALA A 200 13.67 -16.08 16.74
C ALA A 200 14.55 -14.82 16.75
N GLU A 201 14.57 -14.07 15.65
CA GLU A 201 15.38 -12.87 15.51
C GLU A 201 14.72 -11.61 16.09
N ILE A 202 13.41 -11.47 15.93
CA ILE A 202 12.60 -10.33 16.37
C ILE A 202 11.44 -10.86 17.20
N GLU A 203 11.47 -10.60 18.50
CA GLU A 203 10.41 -11.05 19.41
C GLU A 203 9.05 -10.50 18.96
N GLY A 204 8.05 -11.38 18.93
CA GLY A 204 6.69 -11.02 18.52
C GLY A 204 6.53 -10.69 17.03
N TYR A 205 7.50 -11.05 16.17
CA TYR A 205 7.42 -10.75 14.74
C TYR A 205 6.15 -11.31 14.10
N LYS A 206 5.44 -10.44 13.38
CA LYS A 206 4.31 -10.79 12.52
C LYS A 206 4.62 -10.35 11.09
N PRO A 207 4.45 -11.22 10.07
CA PRO A 207 4.65 -10.84 8.69
C PRO A 207 3.81 -9.62 8.33
N TRP A 208 4.45 -8.63 7.72
CA TRP A 208 3.78 -7.43 7.27
C TRP A 208 4.52 -6.83 6.08
N CYS A 209 3.83 -5.99 5.31
CA CYS A 209 4.47 -5.33 4.18
C CYS A 209 3.82 -4.00 3.86
N ILE A 210 4.53 -3.23 3.05
CA ILE A 210 4.13 -1.94 2.49
C ILE A 210 2.71 -1.92 1.91
N HIS A 211 2.26 -3.05 1.33
CA HIS A 211 0.94 -3.19 0.74
C HIS A 211 -0.15 -3.26 1.82
N LEU A 212 0.11 -4.01 2.88
CA LEU A 212 -0.81 -4.11 4.02
C LEU A 212 -0.87 -2.77 4.77
N THR A 213 0.26 -2.08 4.96
CA THR A 213 0.27 -0.72 5.53
C THR A 213 -0.57 0.24 4.70
N TRP A 214 -0.38 0.26 3.38
CA TRP A 214 -1.14 1.15 2.51
C TRP A 214 -2.63 0.80 2.51
N MET A 215 -2.99 -0.49 2.45
CA MET A 215 -4.37 -0.95 2.46
C MET A 215 -5.07 -0.60 3.79
N GLN A 216 -4.38 -0.76 4.92
CA GLN A 216 -4.89 -0.35 6.23
C GLN A 216 -5.16 1.15 6.27
N ARG A 217 -4.20 1.97 5.81
CA ARG A 217 -4.37 3.42 5.73
C ARG A 217 -5.50 3.84 4.78
N TYR A 218 -5.63 3.16 3.65
CA TYR A 218 -6.71 3.40 2.70
C TYR A 218 -8.08 3.05 3.28
N ARG A 219 -8.20 1.92 4.00
CA ARG A 219 -9.43 1.57 4.73
C ARG A 219 -9.79 2.61 5.78
N GLN A 220 -8.83 3.10 6.57
CA GLN A 220 -9.05 4.19 7.54
C GLN A 220 -9.61 5.44 6.86
N LEU A 221 -9.03 5.84 5.71
CA LEU A 221 -9.55 6.96 4.92
C LEU A 221 -11.00 6.72 4.49
N LEU A 222 -11.34 5.52 4.01
CA LEU A 222 -12.71 5.20 3.59
C LEU A 222 -13.71 5.19 4.75
N VAL A 223 -13.33 4.64 5.90
CA VAL A 223 -14.15 4.62 7.13
C VAL A 223 -14.43 6.05 7.58
N LYS A 224 -13.38 6.87 7.76
CA LYS A 224 -13.50 8.27 8.15
C LYS A 224 -14.34 9.07 7.16
N ARG A 225 -14.18 8.82 5.85
CA ARG A 225 -15.03 9.41 4.81
C ARG A 225 -16.49 8.98 4.92
N GLY A 226 -16.75 7.72 5.27
CA GLY A 226 -18.10 7.21 5.52
C GLY A 226 -18.76 7.87 6.74
N GLU A 227 -18.01 8.02 7.83
CA GLU A 227 -18.46 8.69 9.06
C GLU A 227 -18.81 10.15 8.84
N VAL A 228 -17.97 10.92 8.15
CA VAL A 228 -18.27 12.32 7.82
C VAL A 228 -19.54 12.42 6.97
N ARG A 229 -19.75 11.48 6.03
CA ARG A 229 -20.97 11.44 5.21
C ARG A 229 -22.22 11.06 6.01
N SER A 230 -22.12 10.14 6.96
CA SER A 230 -23.27 9.69 7.75
C SER A 230 -23.76 10.76 8.73
N GLN A 231 -22.89 11.68 9.13
CA GLN A 231 -23.25 12.85 9.96
C GLN A 231 -24.00 13.94 9.19
N CYS A 232 -23.92 13.97 7.85
CA CYS A 232 -24.65 14.94 7.05
C CYS A 232 -26.14 14.57 6.89
N ARG A 233 -27.02 15.56 6.90
CA ARG A 233 -28.45 15.35 6.70
C ARG A 233 -28.71 14.72 5.33
N GLY A 234 -29.35 13.55 5.30
CA GLY A 234 -29.63 12.82 4.06
C GLY A 234 -28.38 12.24 3.37
N GLN A 235 -27.25 12.11 4.08
CA GLN A 235 -25.98 11.55 3.57
C GLN A 235 -25.35 12.31 2.39
N LEU A 236 -25.81 13.54 2.14
CA LEU A 236 -25.25 14.46 1.15
C LEU A 236 -24.23 15.35 1.84
N ALA A 237 -22.97 15.25 1.44
CA ALA A 237 -21.90 16.07 1.99
C ALA A 237 -22.20 17.56 1.74
N GLU A 238 -22.43 18.34 2.80
CA GLU A 238 -22.63 19.80 2.73
C GLU A 238 -21.33 20.52 2.33
N HIS A 239 -20.21 19.99 2.82
CA HIS A 239 -18.87 20.45 2.48
C HIS A 239 -18.18 19.41 1.61
N ALA A 240 -17.72 19.81 0.43
CA ALA A 240 -17.11 18.90 -0.52
C ALA A 240 -15.76 19.44 -1.01
N VAL A 241 -14.86 18.49 -1.27
CA VAL A 241 -13.57 18.74 -1.91
C VAL A 241 -13.50 17.96 -3.21
N ALA A 242 -13.01 18.62 -4.25
CA ALA A 242 -12.65 18.00 -5.52
C ALA A 242 -11.14 18.01 -5.63
N TRP A 243 -10.55 16.88 -6.03
CA TRP A 243 -9.10 16.77 -6.17
C TRP A 243 -8.67 16.16 -7.49
N TRP A 244 -7.48 16.55 -7.94
CA TRP A 244 -6.81 16.01 -9.12
C TRP A 244 -5.34 15.80 -8.83
N TYR A 245 -4.75 14.82 -9.51
CA TYR A 245 -3.33 14.59 -9.50
C TYR A 245 -2.79 14.52 -10.91
N ALA A 246 -1.81 15.37 -11.20
CA ALA A 246 -0.97 15.29 -12.38
C ALA A 246 0.34 14.61 -11.99
N PRO A 247 0.68 13.45 -12.58
CA PRO A 247 1.94 12.76 -12.31
C PRO A 247 3.18 13.60 -12.66
N PRO A 248 4.38 13.22 -12.17
CA PRO A 248 5.62 13.92 -12.47
C PRO A 248 5.88 14.07 -13.98
N GLU A 249 6.40 15.23 -14.40
CA GLU A 249 6.74 15.55 -15.78
C GLU A 249 8.17 16.13 -15.87
N GLY A 250 8.91 15.72 -16.91
CA GLY A 250 10.23 16.26 -17.23
C GLY A 250 11.29 15.82 -16.21
N LYS A 251 12.00 16.80 -15.63
CA LYS A 251 13.04 16.58 -14.60
C LYS A 251 12.50 16.57 -13.16
N SER A 252 11.19 16.78 -12.97
CA SER A 252 10.58 16.73 -11.64
C SER A 252 10.32 15.28 -11.25
N ASP A 253 10.74 14.90 -10.04
CA ASP A 253 10.36 13.62 -9.42
C ASP A 253 8.99 13.71 -8.70
N GLU A 254 8.39 14.90 -8.67
CA GLU A 254 7.14 15.15 -7.97
C GLU A 254 6.00 15.51 -8.93
N GLY A 255 4.82 14.95 -8.64
CA GLY A 255 3.58 15.28 -9.31
C GLY A 255 2.87 16.45 -8.61
N ARG A 256 1.87 17.02 -9.28
CA ARG A 256 1.07 18.13 -8.76
C ARG A 256 -0.28 17.64 -8.29
N PHE A 257 -0.58 17.87 -7.02
CA PHE A 257 -1.89 17.63 -6.43
C PHE A 257 -2.64 18.96 -6.31
N VAL A 258 -3.90 18.99 -6.75
CA VAL A 258 -4.72 20.19 -6.72
C VAL A 258 -6.05 19.89 -6.06
N VAL A 259 -6.50 20.86 -5.27
CA VAL A 259 -7.66 20.76 -4.40
C VAL A 259 -8.55 21.98 -4.62
N LEU A 260 -9.82 21.72 -4.90
CA LEU A 260 -10.88 22.71 -4.84
C LEU A 260 -11.83 22.34 -3.71
N TYR A 261 -12.46 23.32 -3.06
CA TYR A 261 -13.46 23.08 -2.04
C TYR A 261 -14.72 23.92 -2.29
N THR A 262 -15.83 23.46 -1.72
CA THR A 262 -17.11 24.15 -1.68
C THR A 262 -17.82 23.84 -0.36
N LYS A 263 -18.64 24.79 0.10
CA LYS A 263 -19.54 24.62 1.25
C LYS A 263 -21.02 24.49 0.84
N GLN A 264 -21.27 24.29 -0.46
CA GLN A 264 -22.62 24.19 -1.04
C GLN A 264 -22.91 22.78 -1.58
N GLY A 265 -22.19 21.80 -1.05
CA GLY A 265 -22.28 20.40 -1.44
C GLY A 265 -21.59 20.02 -2.74
N SER A 266 -21.46 18.71 -2.96
CA SER A 266 -20.70 18.14 -4.08
C SER A 266 -21.29 18.45 -5.46
N MET A 267 -22.54 18.92 -5.54
CA MET A 267 -23.21 19.29 -6.80
C MET A 267 -23.24 20.81 -7.04
N ALA A 268 -22.54 21.59 -6.21
CA ALA A 268 -22.50 23.04 -6.35
C ALA A 268 -22.01 23.48 -7.74
N SER A 269 -22.57 24.59 -8.24
CA SER A 269 -22.15 25.20 -9.51
C SER A 269 -20.65 25.56 -9.49
N LEU A 270 -19.99 25.61 -10.66
CA LEU A 270 -18.56 25.92 -10.76
C LEU A 270 -18.17 27.23 -10.04
N LYS A 271 -19.06 28.23 -10.05
CA LYS A 271 -18.86 29.53 -9.38
C LYS A 271 -18.76 29.44 -7.86
N SER A 272 -19.18 28.33 -7.26
CA SER A 272 -19.17 28.10 -5.81
C SER A 272 -17.89 27.40 -5.34
N TRP A 273 -17.06 26.90 -6.26
CA TRP A 273 -15.81 26.23 -5.92
C TRP A 273 -14.66 27.22 -5.78
N ARG A 274 -13.73 26.95 -4.87
CA ARG A 274 -12.55 27.78 -4.60
C ARG A 274 -11.31 26.91 -4.54
N THR A 275 -10.19 27.42 -5.03
CA THR A 275 -8.88 26.76 -4.89
C THR A 275 -8.48 26.77 -3.42
N TYR A 276 -8.16 25.59 -2.89
CA TYR A 276 -7.62 25.47 -1.55
C TYR A 276 -6.16 25.93 -1.56
N LYS A 277 -5.82 26.91 -0.71
CA LYS A 277 -4.47 27.47 -0.55
C LYS A 277 -3.75 27.71 -1.90
N PRO A 278 -4.24 28.65 -2.73
CA PRO A 278 -3.77 28.83 -4.12
C PRO A 278 -2.28 29.22 -4.27
N LYS A 279 -1.62 29.62 -3.18
CA LYS A 279 -0.20 29.95 -3.16
C LYS A 279 0.69 28.75 -2.80
N GLU A 280 0.11 27.64 -2.33
CA GLU A 280 0.82 26.42 -1.96
C GLU A 280 0.84 25.43 -3.13
N VAL A 281 1.93 24.66 -3.22
CA VAL A 281 2.09 23.59 -4.21
C VAL A 281 2.04 22.27 -3.47
N PHE A 282 0.95 21.52 -3.68
CA PHE A 282 0.81 20.18 -3.12
C PHE A 282 1.28 19.12 -4.13
N THR A 283 1.74 18.01 -3.58
CA THR A 283 2.31 16.86 -4.32
C THR A 283 1.79 15.56 -3.73
N GLN A 284 2.14 14.42 -4.31
CA GLN A 284 1.73 13.10 -3.83
C GLN A 284 2.08 12.83 -2.36
N LYS A 285 3.13 13.47 -1.84
CA LYS A 285 3.61 13.31 -0.46
C LYS A 285 2.64 13.92 0.57
N HIS A 286 1.84 14.90 0.17
CA HIS A 286 0.95 15.65 1.06
C HIS A 286 -0.47 15.04 1.16
N VAL A 287 -0.82 14.10 0.30
CA VAL A 287 -2.22 13.71 0.06
C VAL A 287 -2.87 13.06 1.27
N TRP A 288 -2.14 12.19 1.98
CA TRP A 288 -2.67 11.55 3.19
C TRP A 288 -3.05 12.57 4.25
N ASP A 289 -2.16 13.51 4.56
CA ASP A 289 -2.39 14.54 5.57
C ASP A 289 -3.49 15.51 5.12
N LEU A 290 -3.53 15.86 3.83
CA LEU A 290 -4.58 16.69 3.28
C LEU A 290 -5.96 16.06 3.42
N PHE A 291 -6.09 14.76 3.12
CA PHE A 291 -7.38 14.08 3.28
C PHE A 291 -7.80 13.95 4.74
N ASP A 292 -6.86 13.66 5.65
CA ASP A 292 -7.16 13.62 7.08
C ASP A 292 -7.69 14.97 7.56
N ASN A 293 -6.96 16.05 7.26
CA ASN A 293 -7.35 17.41 7.61
C ASN A 293 -8.71 17.80 7.01
N MET A 294 -8.99 17.44 5.77
CA MET A 294 -10.28 17.72 5.14
C MET A 294 -11.42 17.02 5.88
N LEU A 295 -11.26 15.73 6.16
CA LEU A 295 -12.26 14.93 6.84
C LEU A 295 -12.49 15.41 8.28
N ASP A 296 -11.42 15.77 9.01
CA ASP A 296 -11.53 16.35 10.35
C ASP A 296 -12.29 17.68 10.36
N ASN A 297 -12.26 18.41 9.25
CA ASN A 297 -13.01 19.66 9.07
C ASN A 297 -14.38 19.44 8.39
N GLY A 298 -14.84 18.18 8.28
CA GLY A 298 -16.13 17.83 7.70
C GLY A 298 -16.23 17.94 6.17
N PHE A 299 -15.11 18.13 5.46
CA PHE A 299 -15.07 18.16 4.01
C PHE A 299 -14.88 16.76 3.41
N VAL A 300 -15.81 16.34 2.56
CA VAL A 300 -15.73 15.03 1.90
C VAL A 300 -14.95 15.12 0.59
N PRO A 301 -13.83 14.38 0.43
CA PRO A 301 -13.04 14.40 -0.80
C PRO A 301 -13.66 13.52 -1.90
N PHE A 302 -13.61 14.02 -3.12
CA PHE A 302 -14.04 13.36 -4.35
C PHE A 302 -12.98 13.52 -5.44
N PRO A 303 -12.63 12.45 -6.19
CA PRO A 303 -11.87 12.61 -7.41
C PRO A 303 -12.62 13.55 -8.34
N GLY A 304 -11.97 14.56 -8.88
CA GLY A 304 -12.64 15.55 -9.72
C GLY A 304 -13.26 14.96 -11.00
N THR A 305 -12.75 13.81 -11.46
CA THR A 305 -13.36 13.03 -12.55
C THR A 305 -14.75 12.48 -12.22
N SER A 306 -15.09 12.32 -10.94
CA SER A 306 -16.40 11.87 -10.47
C SER A 306 -17.44 13.00 -10.36
N LEU A 307 -17.04 14.26 -10.60
CA LEU A 307 -17.88 15.45 -10.48
C LEU A 307 -18.12 16.08 -11.86
N PRO A 308 -19.23 15.76 -12.54
CA PRO A 308 -19.47 16.18 -13.94
C PRO A 308 -19.40 17.69 -14.16
N GLN A 309 -19.86 18.48 -13.20
CA GLN A 309 -19.86 19.94 -13.25
C GLN A 309 -18.45 20.56 -13.20
N LEU A 310 -17.44 19.77 -12.81
CA LEU A 310 -16.03 20.18 -12.76
C LEU A 310 -15.20 19.63 -13.94
N LYS A 311 -15.81 18.90 -14.89
CA LYS A 311 -15.10 18.32 -16.04
C LYS A 311 -14.26 19.33 -16.84
N ASN A 312 -14.72 20.58 -16.92
CA ASN A 312 -14.03 21.66 -17.63
C ASN A 312 -13.24 22.60 -16.72
N ALA A 313 -13.32 22.44 -15.38
CA ALA A 313 -12.59 23.28 -14.44
C ALA A 313 -11.06 23.16 -14.60
N TRP A 314 -10.60 22.03 -15.15
CA TRP A 314 -9.19 21.77 -15.46
C TRP A 314 -8.82 22.07 -16.93
N LYS A 315 -9.80 22.29 -17.81
CA LYS A 315 -9.57 22.64 -19.22
C LYS A 315 -9.63 24.15 -19.41
N THR A 316 -8.68 24.90 -18.86
CA THR A 316 -8.41 26.30 -19.31
C THR A 316 -7.02 26.74 -18.83
N PRO A 317 -6.32 27.61 -19.57
CA PRO A 317 -5.34 27.27 -20.58
C PRO A 317 -3.91 27.63 -20.12
N ALA A 318 -2.91 27.15 -20.84
CA ALA A 318 -1.61 27.82 -20.87
C ALA A 318 -1.87 29.29 -21.23
N LYS A 319 -1.73 30.19 -20.26
CA LYS A 319 -1.52 31.60 -20.58
C LYS A 319 -0.15 31.66 -21.23
N SER A 320 -0.15 31.79 -22.55
CA SER A 320 0.95 32.37 -23.30
C SER A 320 1.39 33.66 -22.61
N MET A 321 2.64 33.70 -22.18
CA MET A 321 3.42 34.94 -22.22
C MET A 321 3.96 35.09 -23.62
#